data_AF-A0A6N7ZQ39-F1
#
_entry.id   AF-A0A6N7ZQ39-F1
#
_cell.length_a   1.000
_cell.length_b   1.000
_cell.length_c   1.000
_cell.angle_alpha   90.00
_cell.angle_beta   90.00
_cell.angle_gamma   90.00
#
_symmetry.space_group_name_H-M   'P 1'
#
loop_
_entity.id
_entity.type
_entity.pdbx_description
1 polymer ?
#
loop_
_entity_poly.entity_id
_entity_poly.type
_entity_poly.pdbx_seq_one_letter_code
_entity_poly.pdbx_strand_id
1 'polypeptide(L)'
;MNNRFLDSLIGHTIGFDNLLNAAQDLASPTFPPHNLERIGENVFLLTMAVAGYRHEDLTIDLEDRVLVISGKPTDDGKEEKSFLYKGISSRSFRKAFQLGSEVHVEGASLADGLLKVELKRIVPDEKKPRKIDIAA
;
A
#
# COMPACT_ATOMS: atom_id res chain seq x y z
N MET A 1 17.37 24.23 12.18
CA MET A 1 16.02 23.65 12.40
C MET A 1 16.01 22.28 11.76
N ASN A 2 15.83 21.24 12.57
CA ASN A 2 16.17 19.86 12.23
C ASN A 2 15.20 19.26 11.19
N ASN A 3 15.76 18.68 10.11
CA ASN A 3 15.05 17.91 9.09
C ASN A 3 14.59 16.55 9.66
N ARG A 4 13.53 16.55 10.47
CA ARG A 4 12.85 15.34 10.98
C ARG A 4 11.81 14.75 10.02
N PHE A 5 11.74 15.25 8.78
CA PHE A 5 10.80 14.76 7.76
C PHE A 5 11.24 13.47 7.06
N LEU A 6 12.51 13.07 7.17
CA LEU A 6 13.08 11.93 6.44
C LEU A 6 13.23 10.65 7.27
N ASP A 7 13.08 10.72 8.60
CA ASP A 7 13.20 9.55 9.50
C ASP A 7 11.95 8.64 9.53
N SER A 8 10.85 9.03 8.86
CA SER A 8 9.63 8.21 8.78
C SER A 8 9.53 7.36 7.50
N LEU A 9 10.59 7.33 6.67
CA LEU A 9 10.67 6.53 5.45
C LEU A 9 11.14 5.09 5.73
N ILE A 10 10.65 4.46 6.80
CA ILE A 10 10.91 3.03 7.04
C ILE A 10 10.06 2.21 6.04
N GLY A 11 10.63 2.04 4.85
CA GLY A 11 10.77 0.77 4.14
C GLY A 11 9.55 -0.12 3.93
N HIS A 12 8.66 0.23 3.00
CA HIS A 12 7.81 -0.74 2.31
C HIS A 12 8.19 -0.84 0.83
N THR A 13 9.40 -1.33 0.55
CA THR A 13 9.79 -1.74 -0.81
C THR A 13 9.13 -3.07 -1.15
N ILE A 14 8.14 -3.04 -2.04
CA ILE A 14 7.60 -4.20 -2.75
C ILE A 14 8.59 -4.55 -3.87
N GLY A 15 9.76 -5.04 -3.45
CA GLY A 15 10.84 -5.58 -4.25
C GLY A 15 11.45 -6.73 -3.46
N PHE A 16 11.44 -7.93 -4.02
CA PHE A 16 11.55 -9.20 -3.30
C PHE A 16 12.84 -9.40 -2.49
N ASP A 17 13.88 -8.59 -2.69
CA ASP A 17 15.16 -8.75 -2.01
C ASP A 17 15.17 -8.19 -0.59
N ASN A 18 14.17 -7.37 -0.22
CA ASN A 18 14.04 -6.77 1.11
C ASN A 18 12.87 -7.30 1.95
N LEU A 19 12.04 -8.22 1.44
CA LEU A 19 10.88 -8.73 2.17
C LEU A 19 11.25 -9.39 3.51
N LEU A 20 12.42 -10.04 3.58
CA LEU A 20 12.89 -10.71 4.80
C LEU A 20 13.41 -9.73 5.86
N ASN A 21 13.96 -8.58 5.44
CA ASN A 21 14.42 -7.53 6.35
C ASN A 21 13.26 -6.62 6.82
N ALA A 22 12.28 -6.35 5.95
CA ALA A 22 11.06 -5.62 6.30
C ALA A 22 10.14 -6.40 7.26
N ALA A 23 10.27 -7.73 7.32
CA ALA A 23 9.52 -8.58 8.25
C ALA A 23 9.90 -8.34 9.72
N GLN A 24 11.11 -7.85 10.01
CA GLN A 24 11.55 -7.57 11.39
C GLN A 24 10.99 -6.24 11.94
N ASP A 25 10.60 -5.30 11.08
CA ASP A 25 9.95 -4.03 11.49
C ASP A 25 8.42 -4.14 11.66
N LEU A 26 7.85 -5.34 11.48
CA LEU A 26 6.42 -5.63 11.71
C LEU A 26 6.02 -5.72 13.19
N ALA A 27 6.91 -5.31 14.11
CA ALA A 27 6.68 -5.38 15.56
C ALA A 27 5.55 -4.47 16.09
N SER A 28 4.90 -3.69 15.22
CA SER A 28 3.71 -2.92 15.58
C SER A 28 2.69 -2.91 14.45
N PRO A 29 1.45 -3.36 14.68
CA PRO A 29 0.40 -3.27 13.67
C PRO A 29 0.13 -1.79 13.35
N THR A 30 0.50 -1.38 12.15
CA THR A 30 0.33 0.00 11.70
C THR A 30 -1.06 0.18 11.09
N PHE A 31 -1.74 1.27 11.44
CA PHE A 31 -3.09 1.55 10.94
C PHE A 31 -3.07 2.29 9.58
N PRO A 32 -3.97 1.97 8.65
CA PRO A 32 -4.92 0.87 8.74
C PRO A 32 -4.24 -0.49 8.56
N PRO A 33 -4.72 -1.55 9.24
CA PRO A 33 -4.24 -2.90 9.01
C PRO A 33 -4.37 -3.26 7.54
N HIS A 34 -3.36 -3.93 6.99
CA HIS A 34 -3.35 -4.33 5.60
C HIS A 34 -2.61 -5.66 5.42
N ASN A 35 -3.01 -6.37 4.37
CA ASN A 35 -2.38 -7.59 3.90
C ASN A 35 -1.84 -7.34 2.49
N LEU A 36 -0.69 -7.95 2.17
CA LEU A 36 -0.19 -8.04 0.81
C LEU A 36 -0.09 -9.51 0.44
N GLU A 37 -0.96 -9.95 -0.46
CA GLU A 37 -1.11 -11.35 -0.83
C GLU A 37 -0.60 -11.57 -2.26
N ARG A 38 0.13 -12.68 -2.49
CA ARG A 38 0.43 -13.15 -3.84
C ARG A 38 -0.66 -14.14 -4.26
N ILE A 39 -1.48 -13.76 -5.23
CA ILE A 39 -2.63 -14.56 -5.70
C ILE A 39 -2.37 -15.23 -7.05
N GLY A 40 -1.20 -14.98 -7.65
CA GLY A 40 -0.74 -15.65 -8.86
C GLY A 40 0.76 -15.47 -9.06
N GLU A 41 1.31 -15.99 -10.16
CA GLU A 41 2.74 -15.88 -10.43
C GLU A 41 3.21 -14.42 -10.49
N ASN A 42 2.39 -13.57 -11.14
CA ASN A 42 2.67 -12.15 -11.35
C ASN A 42 1.51 -11.25 -10.89
N VAL A 43 0.66 -11.74 -9.99
CA VAL A 43 -0.53 -11.03 -9.51
C VAL A 43 -0.50 -10.95 -7.99
N PHE A 44 -0.70 -9.76 -7.46
CA PHE A 44 -0.71 -9.46 -6.05
C PHE A 44 -1.95 -8.65 -5.68
N LEU A 45 -2.41 -8.82 -4.45
CA LEU A 45 -3.56 -8.12 -3.91
C LEU A 45 -3.18 -7.44 -2.59
N LEU A 46 -3.25 -6.11 -2.59
CA LEU A 46 -3.15 -5.32 -1.37
C LEU A 46 -4.56 -5.11 -0.81
N THR A 47 -4.83 -5.66 0.37
CA THR A 47 -6.13 -5.50 1.06
C THR A 47 -5.94 -4.65 2.30
N MET A 48 -6.70 -3.57 2.48
CA MET A 48 -6.59 -2.64 3.62
C MET A 48 -7.94 -2.44 4.31
N ALA A 49 -7.96 -2.54 5.64
CA ALA A 49 -9.18 -2.35 6.44
C ALA A 49 -9.49 -0.86 6.63
N VAL A 50 -10.49 -0.37 5.91
CA VAL A 50 -10.93 1.04 5.88
C VAL A 50 -12.42 1.16 6.22
N ALA A 51 -12.89 0.38 7.19
CA ALA A 51 -14.26 0.47 7.68
C ALA A 51 -14.53 1.88 8.21
N GLY A 52 -15.67 2.46 7.81
CA GLY A 52 -16.07 3.81 8.19
C GLY A 52 -15.61 4.94 7.26
N TYR A 53 -14.90 4.63 6.17
CA TYR A 53 -14.58 5.58 5.10
C TYR A 53 -15.50 5.32 3.90
N ARG A 54 -16.05 6.38 3.32
CA ARG A 54 -16.74 6.34 2.04
C ARG A 54 -15.73 6.39 0.90
N HIS A 55 -16.19 6.12 -0.32
CA HIS A 55 -15.34 6.23 -1.51
C HIS A 55 -14.74 7.64 -1.67
N GLU A 56 -15.53 8.67 -1.39
CA GLU A 56 -15.12 10.09 -1.41
C GLU A 56 -14.14 10.49 -0.30
N ASP A 57 -14.02 9.70 0.77
CA ASP A 57 -13.08 9.94 1.88
C ASP A 57 -11.68 9.40 1.59
N LEU A 58 -11.53 8.61 0.52
CA LEU A 58 -10.30 7.89 0.18
C LEU A 58 -9.66 8.43 -1.10
N THR A 59 -8.34 8.42 -1.12
CA THR A 59 -7.54 8.80 -2.29
C THR A 59 -6.43 7.78 -2.50
N ILE A 60 -6.18 7.45 -3.77
CA ILE A 60 -5.10 6.55 -4.19
C ILE A 60 -4.31 7.26 -5.26
N ASP A 61 -3.07 7.62 -4.93
CA ASP A 61 -2.14 8.30 -5.83
C ASP A 61 -0.95 7.38 -6.13
N LEU A 62 -0.40 7.45 -7.34
CA LEU A 62 0.82 6.77 -7.70
C LEU A 62 1.79 7.78 -8.32
N GLU A 63 2.87 8.08 -7.60
CA GLU A 63 3.90 9.04 -8.04
C GLU A 63 5.28 8.42 -7.81
N ASP A 64 6.17 8.48 -8.81
CA ASP A 64 7.54 7.95 -8.73
C ASP A 64 7.66 6.51 -8.18
N ARG A 65 6.70 5.64 -8.57
CA ARG A 65 6.54 4.25 -8.10
C ARG A 65 6.18 4.13 -6.62
N VAL A 66 5.72 5.20 -5.98
CA VAL A 66 5.17 5.18 -4.63
C VAL A 66 3.66 5.23 -4.73
N LEU A 67 3.01 4.11 -4.42
CA LEU A 67 1.56 4.03 -4.26
C LEU A 67 1.21 4.60 -2.89
N VAL A 68 0.41 5.66 -2.86
CA VAL A 68 -0.04 6.25 -1.62
C VAL A 68 -1.55 6.18 -1.48
N ILE A 69 -1.98 5.58 -0.39
CA ILE A 69 -3.38 5.47 0.00
C ILE A 69 -3.61 6.38 1.20
N SER A 70 -4.52 7.33 1.05
CA SER A 70 -4.89 8.27 2.09
C SER A 70 -6.38 8.22 2.35
N GLY A 71 -6.76 8.43 3.61
CA GLY A 71 -8.15 8.55 4.00
C GLY A 71 -8.32 9.71 4.95
N LYS A 72 -9.31 10.55 4.70
CA LYS A 72 -9.73 11.63 5.60
C LYS A 72 -11.22 11.48 5.82
N PRO A 73 -11.67 11.21 7.06
CA PRO A 73 -13.09 11.18 7.33
C PRO A 73 -13.70 12.54 6.99
N THR A 74 -14.77 12.55 6.21
CA THR A 74 -15.63 13.72 6.13
C THR A 74 -16.24 13.94 7.50
N ASP A 75 -15.90 15.07 8.12
CA ASP A 75 -16.51 15.47 9.38
C ASP A 75 -17.94 15.88 9.06
N ASP A 76 -18.93 15.08 9.46
CA ASP A 76 -20.34 15.32 9.12
C ASP A 76 -20.91 16.60 9.78
N GLY A 77 -20.08 17.45 10.42
CA GLY A 77 -20.47 18.73 11.02
C GLY A 77 -21.50 18.60 12.14
N LYS A 78 -21.77 17.38 12.62
CA LYS A 78 -22.85 17.07 13.54
C LYS A 78 -22.32 16.66 14.90
N GLU A 79 -22.28 17.69 15.75
CA GLU A 79 -22.31 17.66 17.22
C GLU A 79 -21.10 17.00 17.89
N GLU A 80 -20.63 17.61 18.99
CA GLU A 80 -19.74 16.95 19.94
C GLU A 80 -20.47 15.73 20.52
N LYS A 81 -20.35 14.58 19.84
CA LYS A 81 -20.89 13.33 20.33
C LYS A 81 -20.19 12.98 21.63
N SER A 82 -20.94 12.98 22.73
CA SER A 82 -20.44 12.48 24.01
C SER A 82 -20.38 10.96 23.95
N PHE A 83 -19.19 10.42 23.72
CA PHE A 83 -18.95 8.98 23.69
C PHE A 83 -18.74 8.46 25.12
N LEU A 84 -19.54 7.48 25.55
CA LEU A 84 -19.25 6.72 26.77
C LEU A 84 -18.03 5.78 26.58
N TYR A 85 -17.84 5.28 25.36
CA TYR A 85 -16.68 4.50 24.93
C TYR A 85 -16.54 4.62 23.40
N LYS A 86 -15.32 4.88 22.90
CA LYS A 86 -15.06 5.05 21.45
C LYS A 86 -14.01 4.03 20.98
N GLY A 87 -14.47 2.82 20.66
CA GLY A 87 -13.63 1.73 20.14
C GLY A 87 -13.24 1.86 18.66
N ILE A 88 -13.98 2.67 17.89
CA ILE A 88 -13.74 2.89 16.45
C ILE A 88 -13.49 4.37 16.25
N SER A 89 -12.24 4.72 15.93
CA SER A 89 -11.88 6.10 15.57
C SER A 89 -11.69 6.20 14.06
N SER A 90 -12.55 6.98 13.41
CA SER A 90 -12.30 7.49 12.07
C SER A 90 -11.23 8.58 12.19
N ARG A 91 -9.99 8.24 11.85
CA ARG A 91 -8.84 9.15 11.90
C ARG A 91 -8.27 9.37 10.51
N SER A 92 -7.69 10.53 10.23
CA SER A 92 -6.96 10.67 8.98
C SER A 92 -5.78 9.70 8.93
N PHE A 93 -5.51 9.11 7.77
CA PHE A 93 -4.35 8.24 7.57
C PHE A 93 -3.67 8.49 6.22
N ARG A 94 -2.41 8.10 6.15
CA ARG A 94 -1.61 8.03 4.92
C ARG A 94 -0.72 6.80 4.97
N LYS A 95 -0.76 6.00 3.92
CA LYS A 95 -0.01 4.76 3.76
C LYS A 95 0.69 4.75 2.42
N ALA A 96 2.02 4.70 2.45
CA ALA A 96 2.85 4.66 1.25
C ALA A 96 3.46 3.26 1.06
N PHE A 97 3.44 2.78 -0.18
CA PHE A 97 4.02 1.52 -0.62
C PHE A 97 4.94 1.80 -1.81
N GLN A 98 6.21 1.47 -1.68
CA GLN A 98 7.14 1.58 -2.79
C GLN A 98 6.98 0.35 -3.70
N LEU A 99 6.59 0.57 -4.94
CA LEU A 99 6.44 -0.47 -5.95
C LEU A 99 7.78 -0.77 -6.63
N GLY A 100 8.00 -2.05 -6.94
CA GLY A 100 9.08 -2.47 -7.82
C GLY A 100 8.90 -1.92 -9.23
N SER A 101 10.00 -1.76 -9.98
CA SER A 101 9.98 -1.19 -11.33
C SER A 101 9.10 -1.95 -12.35
N GLU A 102 8.84 -3.23 -12.09
CA GLU A 102 8.02 -4.08 -12.95
C GLU A 102 6.57 -4.20 -12.46
N VAL A 103 6.20 -3.57 -11.34
CA VAL A 103 4.88 -3.70 -10.72
C VAL A 103 4.00 -2.50 -11.06
N HIS A 104 2.77 -2.77 -11.49
CA HIS A 104 1.78 -1.78 -11.89
C HIS A 104 0.47 -2.00 -11.13
N VAL A 105 -0.31 -0.94 -10.96
CA VAL A 105 -1.67 -1.00 -10.41
C VAL A 105 -2.64 -1.29 -11.56
N GLU A 106 -3.41 -2.37 -11.46
CA GLU A 106 -4.42 -2.72 -12.47
C GLU A 106 -5.79 -2.11 -12.12
N GLY A 107 -6.09 -1.98 -10.83
CA GLY A 107 -7.36 -1.42 -10.37
C GLY A 107 -7.47 -1.35 -8.85
N ALA A 108 -8.53 -0.70 -8.39
CA ALA A 108 -8.88 -0.64 -6.98
C ALA A 108 -10.40 -0.76 -6.79
N SER A 109 -10.82 -1.43 -5.71
CA SER A 109 -12.23 -1.58 -5.35
C SER A 109 -12.42 -1.45 -3.84
N LEU A 110 -13.55 -0.88 -3.44
CA LEU A 110 -13.96 -0.73 -2.04
C LEU A 110 -15.24 -1.52 -1.82
N ALA A 111 -15.20 -2.52 -0.95
CA ALA A 111 -16.37 -3.31 -0.58
C ALA A 111 -16.24 -3.77 0.88
N ASP A 112 -17.36 -3.78 1.62
CA ASP A 112 -17.43 -4.30 2.99
C ASP A 112 -16.40 -3.71 3.97
N GLY A 113 -16.04 -2.43 3.77
CA GLY A 113 -15.02 -1.75 4.58
C GLY A 113 -13.59 -2.18 4.27
N LEU A 114 -13.35 -2.87 3.16
CA LEU A 114 -12.04 -3.29 2.68
C LEU A 114 -11.72 -2.60 1.35
N LEU A 115 -10.57 -1.93 1.31
CA LEU A 115 -9.98 -1.44 0.08
C LEU A 115 -9.07 -2.52 -0.49
N LYS A 116 -9.35 -2.94 -1.72
CA LYS A 116 -8.52 -3.88 -2.48
C LYS A 116 -7.84 -3.14 -3.62
N VAL A 117 -6.53 -3.29 -3.73
CA VAL A 117 -5.73 -2.77 -4.85
C VAL A 117 -5.06 -3.94 -5.54
N GLU A 118 -5.38 -4.11 -6.81
CA GLU A 118 -4.83 -5.17 -7.65
C GLU A 118 -3.53 -4.71 -8.28
N LEU A 119 -2.47 -5.50 -8.09
CA LEU A 119 -1.13 -5.20 -8.57
C LEU A 119 -0.65 -6.33 -9.48
N LYS A 120 0.00 -5.96 -10.58
CA LYS A 120 0.53 -6.92 -11.56
C LYS A 120 1.98 -6.65 -11.87
N ARG A 121 2.78 -7.71 -11.89
CA ARG A 121 4.17 -7.66 -12.37
C ARG A 121 4.19 -7.93 -13.88
N ILE A 122 4.75 -6.99 -14.63
CA ILE A 122 5.02 -7.15 -16.05
C ILE A 122 6.52 -7.37 -16.21
N VAL A 123 6.90 -8.59 -16.56
CA VAL A 123 8.30 -8.92 -16.89
C VAL A 123 8.49 -8.63 -18.38
N PRO A 124 9.35 -7.67 -18.76
CA PRO A 124 9.62 -7.40 -20.18
C PRO A 124 10.24 -8.63 -20.85
N ASP A 125 9.75 -8.98 -22.04
CA ASP A 125 10.24 -10.12 -22.83
C ASP A 125 11.74 -10.05 -23.15
N GLU A 126 12.33 -8.84 -23.13
CA GLU A 126 13.74 -8.58 -23.41
C GLU A 126 14.73 -9.12 -22.36
N LYS A 127 14.22 -9.52 -21.18
CA LYS A 127 15.00 -10.18 -20.13
C LYS A 127 15.07 -11.71 -20.29
N LYS A 128 14.49 -12.27 -21.36
CA LYS A 128 14.72 -13.67 -21.69
C LYS A 128 16.22 -13.88 -21.95
N PRO A 129 16.86 -14.89 -21.32
CA PRO A 129 18.27 -15.16 -21.51
C PRO A 129 18.55 -15.39 -22.99
N ARG A 130 19.48 -14.61 -23.55
CA ARG A 130 19.93 -14.75 -24.93
C ARG A 130 21.12 -15.73 -24.93
N LYS A 131 21.09 -16.72 -25.81
CA LYS A 131 22.25 -17.60 -26.03
C LYS A 131 23.36 -16.78 -26.67
N ILE A 132 24.57 -16.82 -26.12
CA ILE A 132 25.77 -16.25 -26.75
C ILE A 132 26.54 -17.42 -27.35
N ASP A 133 26.68 -17.43 -28.67
CA ASP A 133 27.51 -18.42 -29.35
C ASP A 133 29.00 -18.08 -29.17
N ILE A 134 29.82 -19.09 -28.92
CA ILE A 134 31.28 -18.96 -28.81
C ILE A 134 31.86 -19.12 -30.23
N ALA A 135 32.57 -18.10 -30.71
CA ALA A 135 33.28 -18.17 -32.00
C ALA A 135 34.53 -19.03 -31.90
N ALA A 136 34.85 -19.75 -32.99
CA ALA A 136 36.06 -20.56 -33.15
C ALA A 136 37.27 -19.71 -33.58
#